data_AF-A0A5S3NY45-F1
#
_entry.id   AF-A0A5S3NY45-F1
#
_cell.length_a   1.000
_cell.length_b   1.000
_cell.length_c   1.000
_cell.angle_alpha   90.00
_cell.angle_beta   90.00
_cell.angle_gamma   90.00
#
_symmetry.space_group_name_H-M   'P 1'
#
loop_
_entity.id
_entity.type
_entity.pdbx_description
1 polymer ?
#
loop_
_entity_poly.entity_id
_entity_poly.type
_entity_poly.pdbx_seq_one_letter_code
_entity_poly.pdbx_strand_id
1 'polypeptide(L)'
;MNDDLFVDLFAYRQRENKNPLEDWATECLAATMRSLPADPLKKLLTDFVGSEHAIVAQLDETKVEIFTQYHAGKAGRPDMLVKYDGQPWILFENKVGHAVSQRDSDDGESHQLREYADWLKEHCVECEMPNAMVFITHLTPPPADFVSVDGHAPYHGFSRYHSTWGVLARRMAALVEGLCKDHHAVRLTQAFLTYLESEDMSNEFPDAVALSSAQLYVSQAASLENLVDRMWQEAKNIAACGKTASYRIKAEPDYGTVNAQRYALSAPRSSSGWSYIETGIWFPELDSWYDSEQIGRDLVGPHIYVGFFNGDDDYFTMTDAAPEGFLRPASDFLAIESISAFAADPDLRGGEIVTWVAEKAAALRSYLLEQKIVS
;
A
#
# COMPACT_ATOMS: atom_id res chain seq x y z
N MET A 1 -18.88 15.19 1.84
CA MET A 1 -17.92 16.18 2.38
C MET A 1 -17.35 15.51 3.61
N ASN A 2 -16.16 14.92 3.49
CA ASN A 2 -15.50 14.20 4.58
C ASN A 2 -14.97 15.21 5.58
N ASP A 3 -15.54 15.22 6.78
CA ASP A 3 -14.99 15.90 7.96
C ASP A 3 -13.83 15.05 8.52
N ASP A 4 -12.78 14.79 7.72
CA ASP A 4 -11.61 14.09 8.24
C ASP A 4 -10.79 15.07 9.08
N LEU A 5 -10.85 14.87 10.39
CA LEU A 5 -10.24 15.74 11.39
C LEU A 5 -8.71 15.85 11.26
N PHE A 6 -8.11 14.97 10.44
CA PHE A 6 -6.69 14.87 10.20
C PHE A 6 -6.20 15.53 8.92
N VAL A 7 -7.08 16.01 8.02
CA VAL A 7 -6.67 16.65 6.75
C VAL A 7 -5.71 17.83 6.95
N ASP A 8 -5.72 18.44 8.14
CA ASP A 8 -4.86 19.58 8.51
C ASP A 8 -3.53 19.19 9.19
N LEU A 9 -3.31 17.91 9.53
CA LEU A 9 -2.02 17.44 10.05
C LEU A 9 -1.01 17.32 8.90
N PHE A 10 -0.30 18.42 8.63
CA PHE A 10 0.86 18.55 7.73
C PHE A 10 0.60 18.84 6.24
N ALA A 11 1.18 19.96 5.81
CA ALA A 11 1.54 20.23 4.42
C ALA A 11 2.86 19.49 4.08
N TYR A 12 2.79 18.23 3.65
CA TYR A 12 3.98 17.49 3.20
C TYR A 12 4.00 17.36 1.67
N ARG A 13 5.14 17.72 1.05
CA ARG A 13 5.40 17.51 -0.38
C ARG A 13 5.86 16.07 -0.59
N GLN A 14 5.09 15.32 -1.36
CA GLN A 14 5.46 14.01 -1.90
C GLN A 14 6.85 14.11 -2.57
N ARG A 15 7.77 13.21 -2.22
CA ARG A 15 9.02 12.97 -2.96
C ARG A 15 8.89 11.59 -3.58
N GLU A 16 9.22 11.48 -4.86
CA GLU A 16 8.95 10.32 -5.74
C GLU A 16 9.37 8.93 -5.23
N ASN A 17 10.12 8.82 -4.12
CA ASN A 17 10.69 7.55 -3.61
C ASN A 17 10.40 7.24 -2.14
N LYS A 18 9.45 7.91 -1.47
CA LYS A 18 9.09 7.60 -0.07
C LYS A 18 7.58 7.57 0.10
N ASN A 19 7.03 6.42 0.48
CA ASN A 19 5.61 6.29 0.79
C ASN A 19 5.27 7.17 2.02
N PRO A 20 4.45 8.25 1.88
CA PRO A 20 4.17 9.18 2.98
C PRO A 20 3.27 8.58 4.06
N LEU A 21 2.71 7.40 3.81
CA LEU A 21 1.68 6.78 4.62
C LEU A 21 2.19 6.33 6.01
N GLU A 22 3.46 5.92 6.12
CA GLU A 22 4.10 5.60 7.42
C GLU A 22 4.28 6.86 8.30
N ASP A 23 4.78 7.95 7.70
CA ASP A 23 4.95 9.23 8.40
C ASP A 23 3.57 9.79 8.82
N TRP A 24 2.55 9.68 7.96
CA TRP A 24 1.19 10.14 8.24
C TRP A 24 0.48 9.34 9.35
N ALA A 25 0.54 8.01 9.29
CA ALA A 25 -0.05 7.15 10.32
C ALA A 25 0.59 7.40 11.70
N THR A 26 1.90 7.69 11.71
CA THR A 26 2.64 8.08 12.91
C THR A 26 2.13 9.41 13.50
N GLU A 27 1.90 10.42 12.67
CA GLU A 27 1.33 11.71 13.12
C GLU A 27 -0.09 11.54 13.67
N CYS A 28 -0.93 10.75 13.00
CA CYS A 28 -2.29 10.46 13.46
C CYS A 28 -2.28 9.75 14.83
N LEU A 29 -1.39 8.76 15.00
CA LEU A 29 -1.20 8.10 16.28
C LEU A 29 -0.75 9.08 17.37
N ALA A 30 0.26 9.91 17.09
CA ALA A 30 0.79 10.88 18.04
C ALA A 30 -0.28 11.90 18.46
N ALA A 31 -1.03 12.45 17.51
CA ALA A 31 -2.13 13.37 17.79
C ALA A 31 -3.23 12.69 18.63
N THR A 32 -3.59 11.46 18.29
CA THR A 32 -4.59 10.71 19.06
C THR A 32 -4.10 10.45 20.48
N MET A 33 -2.85 10.03 20.69
CA MET A 33 -2.27 9.83 22.01
C MET A 33 -2.23 11.12 22.85
N ARG A 34 -1.83 12.26 22.26
CA ARG A 34 -1.82 13.57 22.94
C ARG A 34 -3.22 14.02 23.38
N SER A 35 -4.26 13.54 22.71
CA SER A 35 -5.65 13.88 23.03
C SER A 35 -6.28 13.03 24.14
N LEU A 36 -5.66 11.90 24.48
CA LEU A 36 -6.19 10.97 25.48
C LEU A 36 -6.21 11.63 26.88
N PRO A 37 -7.29 11.45 27.66
CA PRO A 37 -7.28 11.82 29.07
C PRO A 37 -6.24 10.99 29.85
N ALA A 38 -5.88 11.47 31.05
CA ALA A 38 -4.84 10.88 31.90
C ALA A 38 -4.97 9.37 32.08
N ASP A 39 -6.15 8.88 32.49
CA ASP A 39 -6.39 7.46 32.75
C ASP A 39 -6.24 6.57 31.49
N PRO A 40 -6.91 6.88 30.35
CA PRO A 40 -6.66 6.22 29.07
C PRO A 40 -5.19 6.26 28.62
N LEU A 41 -4.53 7.42 28.70
CA LEU A 41 -3.14 7.57 28.28
C LEU A 41 -2.22 6.68 29.13
N LYS A 42 -2.42 6.68 30.45
CA LYS A 42 -1.67 5.87 31.40
C LYS A 42 -1.83 4.38 31.15
N LYS A 43 -3.04 3.92 30.84
CA LYS A 43 -3.29 2.53 30.44
C LYS A 43 -2.57 2.17 29.14
N LEU A 44 -2.62 3.06 28.14
CA LEU A 44 -1.93 2.82 26.87
C LEU A 44 -0.40 2.74 27.04
N LEU A 45 0.20 3.68 27.76
CA LEU A 45 1.64 3.67 28.04
C LEU A 45 2.06 2.46 28.89
N THR A 46 1.18 2.02 29.79
CA THR A 46 1.38 0.78 30.55
C THR A 46 1.43 -0.44 29.65
N ASP A 47 0.55 -0.53 28.65
CA ASP A 47 0.55 -1.63 27.69
C ASP A 47 1.90 -1.71 26.94
N PHE A 48 2.48 -0.57 26.55
CA PHE A 48 3.77 -0.53 25.84
C PHE A 48 4.96 -0.99 26.71
N VAL A 49 4.94 -0.64 27.99
CA VAL A 49 6.04 -0.97 28.91
C VAL A 49 5.83 -2.33 29.57
N GLY A 50 4.63 -2.90 29.55
CA GLY A 50 4.34 -4.24 30.07
C GLY A 50 4.50 -4.39 31.59
N SER A 51 4.58 -3.28 32.35
CA SER A 51 4.71 -3.28 33.80
C SER A 51 3.69 -2.35 34.45
N GLU A 52 2.53 -2.91 34.79
CA GLU A 52 1.40 -2.18 35.37
C GLU A 52 1.75 -1.51 36.70
N HIS A 53 2.53 -2.18 37.56
CA HIS A 53 2.83 -1.66 38.90
C HIS A 53 3.82 -0.49 38.89
N ALA A 54 4.75 -0.44 37.93
CA ALA A 54 5.75 0.63 37.85
C ALA A 54 5.12 1.95 37.37
N ILE A 55 4.23 1.89 36.37
CA ILE A 55 3.66 3.08 35.73
C ILE A 55 2.45 3.60 36.48
N VAL A 56 1.59 2.70 36.99
CA VAL A 56 0.34 3.13 37.62
C VAL A 56 0.59 3.97 38.88
N ALA A 57 1.66 3.69 39.61
CA ALA A 57 2.01 4.40 40.84
C ALA A 57 2.74 5.73 40.63
N GLN A 58 3.48 5.90 39.52
CA GLN A 58 4.47 6.98 39.37
C GLN A 58 4.21 7.96 38.22
N LEU A 59 3.40 7.57 37.23
CA LEU A 59 3.18 8.41 36.05
C LEU A 59 2.31 9.63 36.37
N ASP A 60 2.92 10.81 36.22
CA ASP A 60 2.27 12.12 36.08
C ASP A 60 2.16 12.46 34.59
N GLU A 61 0.94 12.50 34.05
CA GLU A 61 0.67 12.74 32.64
C GLU A 61 1.14 14.11 32.15
N THR A 62 1.25 15.10 33.05
CA THR A 62 1.68 16.46 32.68
C THR A 62 3.16 16.52 32.31
N LYS A 63 3.92 15.48 32.67
CA LYS A 63 5.34 15.30 32.32
C LYS A 63 5.56 14.49 31.06
N VAL A 64 4.49 14.00 30.43
CA VAL A 64 4.56 13.19 29.22
C VAL A 64 4.58 14.10 28.00
N GLU A 65 5.61 13.97 27.18
CA GLU A 65 5.74 14.72 25.93
C GLU A 65 5.90 13.74 24.75
N ILE A 66 5.08 13.90 23.72
CA ILE A 66 5.06 13.01 22.54
C ILE A 66 5.58 13.78 21.33
N PHE A 67 6.66 13.29 20.71
CA PHE A 67 7.32 13.90 19.57
C PHE A 67 7.33 12.96 18.37
N THR A 68 7.03 13.50 17.21
CA THR A 68 7.26 12.86 15.92
C THR A 68 8.48 13.50 15.25
N GLN A 69 9.10 12.80 14.29
CA GLN A 69 10.25 13.32 13.53
C GLN A 69 11.45 13.75 14.41
N TYR A 70 11.61 13.14 15.58
CA TYR A 70 12.68 13.50 16.53
C TYR A 70 14.05 13.08 15.99
N HIS A 71 15.04 13.98 15.98
CA HIS A 71 16.39 13.67 15.53
C HIS A 71 17.27 13.09 16.66
N ALA A 72 17.53 11.78 16.62
CA ALA A 72 18.38 11.04 17.55
C ALA A 72 19.87 11.03 17.13
N GLY A 73 20.34 12.10 16.48
CA GLY A 73 21.72 12.24 16.05
C GLY A 73 22.17 11.12 15.10
N LYS A 74 23.20 10.36 15.48
CA LYS A 74 23.79 9.29 14.66
C LYS A 74 22.89 8.07 14.49
N ALA A 75 21.98 7.81 15.43
CA ALA A 75 21.00 6.73 15.32
C ALA A 75 19.90 7.06 14.29
N GLY A 76 19.85 8.29 13.78
CA GLY A 76 18.88 8.72 12.78
C GLY A 76 17.66 9.38 13.38
N ARG A 77 16.48 9.11 12.80
CA ARG A 77 15.21 9.77 13.16
C ARG A 77 14.14 8.72 13.46
N PRO A 78 13.92 8.34 14.74
CA PRO A 78 12.78 7.50 15.09
C PRO A 78 11.47 8.15 14.65
N ASP A 79 10.48 7.31 14.36
CA ASP A 79 9.16 7.77 13.90
C ASP A 79 8.46 8.56 15.00
N MET A 80 8.49 8.04 16.23
CA MET A 80 7.95 8.74 17.41
C MET A 80 8.79 8.46 18.68
N LEU A 81 8.87 9.47 19.54
CA LEU A 81 9.52 9.42 20.84
C LEU A 81 8.56 9.96 21.90
N VAL A 82 8.37 9.21 22.98
CA VAL A 82 7.73 9.67 24.22
C VAL A 82 8.83 10.00 25.22
N LYS A 83 8.80 11.22 25.75
CA LYS A 83 9.61 11.64 26.88
C LYS A 83 8.78 11.67 28.15
N TYR A 84 9.44 11.45 29.28
CA TYR A 84 8.91 11.66 30.61
C TYR A 84 9.85 12.55 31.41
N ASP A 85 9.34 13.67 31.93
CA ASP A 85 10.11 14.64 32.72
C ASP A 85 11.38 15.13 31.98
N GLY A 86 11.23 15.38 30.67
CA GLY A 86 12.32 15.79 29.77
C GLY A 86 13.26 14.68 29.31
N GLN A 87 13.15 13.46 29.86
CA GLN A 87 14.02 12.32 29.52
C GLN A 87 13.38 11.39 28.48
N PRO A 88 14.13 10.89 27.48
CA PRO A 88 13.66 9.84 26.56
C PRO A 88 13.19 8.59 27.32
N TRP A 89 12.03 8.04 26.95
CA TRP A 89 11.43 6.91 27.67
C TRP A 89 10.91 5.78 26.77
N ILE A 90 10.06 6.10 25.77
CA ILE A 90 9.49 5.11 24.84
C ILE A 90 9.81 5.53 23.42
N LEU A 91 10.40 4.63 22.64
CA LEU A 91 10.75 4.89 21.24
C LEU A 91 9.94 3.98 20.32
N PHE A 92 9.38 4.57 19.26
CA PHE A 92 8.57 3.91 18.26
C PHE A 92 9.32 3.85 16.94
N GLU A 93 9.27 2.67 16.33
CA GLU A 93 9.53 2.47 14.91
C GLU A 93 8.28 1.85 14.30
N ASN A 94 7.80 2.43 13.22
CA ASN A 94 6.57 2.05 12.57
C ASN A 94 6.89 1.56 11.16
N LYS A 95 6.12 0.60 10.64
CA LYS A 95 6.28 0.10 9.27
C LYS A 95 4.94 -0.11 8.58
N VAL A 96 4.91 0.17 7.28
CA VAL A 96 3.78 -0.20 6.41
C VAL A 96 4.31 -0.94 5.18
N GLY A 97 4.08 -2.25 5.11
CA GLY A 97 4.43 -3.10 3.96
C GLY A 97 5.92 -3.27 3.64
N HIS A 98 6.83 -2.55 4.31
CA HIS A 98 8.28 -2.61 4.08
C HIS A 98 9.04 -3.26 5.25
N ALA A 99 10.08 -4.04 4.93
CA ALA A 99 10.97 -4.63 5.93
C ALA A 99 11.77 -3.56 6.69
N VAL A 100 12.19 -3.87 7.91
CA VAL A 100 13.11 -3.01 8.68
C VAL A 100 14.43 -2.91 7.93
N SER A 101 14.96 -1.69 7.79
CA SER A 101 16.24 -1.47 7.11
C SER A 101 17.36 -2.24 7.80
N GLN A 102 17.97 -3.17 7.07
CA GLN A 102 19.18 -3.90 7.49
C GLN A 102 20.41 -3.16 6.96
N ARG A 103 21.44 -3.04 7.80
CA ARG A 103 22.79 -2.63 7.37
C ARG A 103 23.76 -3.75 7.72
N ASP A 104 24.56 -4.15 6.73
CA ASP A 104 25.74 -4.97 6.98
C ASP A 104 26.76 -4.10 7.74
N SER A 105 27.04 -4.45 8.99
CA SER A 105 28.18 -3.91 9.73
C SER A 105 29.23 -5.00 9.95
N ASP A 106 30.47 -4.59 10.20
CA ASP A 106 31.62 -5.50 10.39
C ASP A 106 31.44 -6.45 11.60
N ASP A 107 30.47 -6.20 12.49
CA ASP A 107 30.14 -7.00 13.69
C ASP A 107 28.87 -7.89 13.51
N GLY A 108 28.31 -7.97 12.29
CA GLY A 108 27.12 -8.76 11.94
C GLY A 108 25.93 -7.92 11.48
N GLU A 109 24.79 -8.55 11.18
CA GLU A 109 23.57 -7.83 10.79
C GLU A 109 23.12 -6.88 11.93
N SER A 110 23.16 -5.57 11.66
CA SER A 110 22.62 -4.54 12.55
C SER A 110 21.43 -3.88 11.86
N HIS A 111 20.32 -3.73 12.59
CA HIS A 111 19.12 -3.10 12.08
C HIS A 111 18.74 -1.90 12.95
N GLN A 112 18.02 -0.95 12.35
CA GLN A 112 17.68 0.37 12.89
C GLN A 112 17.15 0.36 14.34
N LEU A 113 16.36 -0.65 14.71
CA LEU A 113 15.85 -0.81 16.09
C LEU A 113 16.95 -0.99 17.14
N ARG A 114 18.08 -1.64 16.80
CA ARG A 114 19.21 -1.79 17.72
C ARG A 114 19.91 -0.46 17.96
N GLU A 115 20.13 0.33 16.90
CA GLU A 115 20.72 1.66 17.01
C GLU A 115 19.88 2.57 17.93
N TYR A 116 18.55 2.46 17.85
CA TYR A 116 17.64 3.17 18.74
C TYR A 116 17.65 2.66 20.17
N ALA A 117 17.72 1.34 20.39
CA ALA A 117 17.82 0.78 21.73
C ALA A 117 19.12 1.22 22.42
N ASP A 118 20.24 1.24 21.70
CA ASP A 118 21.52 1.70 22.24
C ASP A 118 21.51 3.21 22.52
N TRP A 119 20.95 4.01 21.61
CA TRP A 119 20.76 5.44 21.85
C TRP A 119 19.89 5.70 23.08
N LEU A 120 18.79 4.96 23.25
CA LEU A 120 17.89 5.14 24.37
C LEU A 120 18.59 4.80 25.70
N LYS A 121 19.35 3.69 25.76
CA LYS A 121 20.18 3.31 26.92
C LYS A 121 21.14 4.43 27.35
N GLU A 122 21.77 5.09 26.39
CA GLU A 122 22.74 6.17 26.66
C GLU A 122 22.08 7.45 27.19
N HIS A 123 20.81 7.69 26.87
CA HIS A 123 20.13 8.97 27.11
C HIS A 123 19.00 8.88 28.16
N CYS A 124 18.63 7.69 28.64
CA CYS A 124 17.55 7.49 29.62
C CYS A 124 18.05 7.31 31.07
N VAL A 125 19.27 7.75 31.39
CA VAL A 125 20.02 7.38 32.62
C VAL A 125 19.28 7.68 33.93
N GLU A 126 18.33 8.64 33.91
CA GLU A 126 17.60 9.11 35.10
C GLU A 126 16.10 8.73 35.10
N CYS A 127 15.62 7.95 34.13
CA CYS A 127 14.22 7.52 34.12
C CYS A 127 14.04 6.28 35.01
N GLU A 128 13.31 6.42 36.13
CA GLU A 128 13.00 5.30 37.03
C GLU A 128 12.01 4.28 36.44
N MET A 129 11.33 4.64 35.34
CA MET A 129 10.39 3.76 34.66
C MET A 129 11.11 2.82 33.70
N PRO A 130 10.61 1.58 33.50
CA PRO A 130 11.19 0.68 32.50
C PRO A 130 11.06 1.29 31.10
N ASN A 131 12.15 1.29 30.35
CA ASN A 131 12.15 1.81 28.98
C ASN A 131 11.48 0.82 28.04
N ALA A 132 10.83 1.33 26.99
CA ALA A 132 10.18 0.50 25.99
C ALA A 132 10.61 0.84 24.56
N MET A 133 10.80 -0.22 23.80
CA MET A 133 10.89 -0.18 22.35
C MET A 133 9.55 -0.67 21.78
N VAL A 134 8.92 0.16 20.96
CA VAL A 134 7.62 -0.11 20.36
C VAL A 134 7.78 -0.28 18.86
N PHE A 135 7.31 -1.40 18.33
CA PHE A 135 7.29 -1.67 16.90
C PHE A 135 5.84 -1.84 16.42
N ILE A 136 5.34 -0.90 15.63
CA ILE A 136 3.99 -0.97 15.05
C ILE A 136 4.08 -1.27 13.56
N THR A 137 3.28 -2.22 13.09
CA THR A 137 3.35 -2.68 11.70
C THR A 137 1.97 -2.88 11.08
N HIS A 138 1.92 -3.12 9.77
CA HIS A 138 0.73 -3.67 9.11
C HIS A 138 0.97 -5.12 8.70
N LEU A 139 1.91 -5.35 7.77
CA LEU A 139 2.24 -6.66 7.20
C LEU A 139 3.68 -7.11 7.45
N THR A 140 4.52 -6.22 7.99
CA THR A 140 5.94 -6.51 8.19
C THR A 140 6.13 -7.26 9.51
N PRO A 141 6.64 -8.50 9.52
CA PRO A 141 6.95 -9.18 10.76
C PRO A 141 8.08 -8.44 11.50
N PRO A 142 8.06 -8.40 12.85
CA PRO A 142 9.15 -7.83 13.63
C PRO A 142 10.45 -8.63 13.37
N PRO A 143 11.63 -7.99 13.45
CA PRO A 143 12.91 -8.70 13.40
C PRO A 143 12.97 -9.83 14.43
N ALA A 144 13.56 -10.97 14.05
CA ALA A 144 13.53 -12.19 14.85
C ALA A 144 14.16 -12.02 16.25
N ASP A 145 15.18 -11.19 16.37
CA ASP A 145 15.85 -10.85 17.63
C ASP A 145 15.04 -9.87 18.51
N PHE A 146 14.13 -9.08 17.91
CA PHE A 146 13.18 -8.25 18.66
C PHE A 146 12.17 -9.11 19.43
N VAL A 147 11.77 -10.25 18.87
CA VAL A 147 10.82 -11.18 19.53
C VAL A 147 11.49 -12.31 20.33
N SER A 148 12.78 -12.58 20.11
CA SER A 148 13.50 -13.65 20.80
C SER A 148 13.56 -13.46 22.32
N VAL A 149 13.38 -14.55 23.08
CA VAL A 149 13.44 -14.57 24.55
C VAL A 149 14.83 -15.01 25.05
N ASP A 150 15.74 -15.39 24.15
CA ASP A 150 17.06 -15.91 24.54
C ASP A 150 17.94 -14.80 25.14
N GLY A 151 18.41 -15.05 26.37
CA GLY A 151 19.00 -14.09 27.31
C GLY A 151 20.35 -13.45 26.94
N HIS A 152 20.73 -13.47 25.67
CA HIS A 152 21.83 -12.70 25.11
C HIS A 152 21.25 -11.69 24.10
N ALA A 153 20.42 -10.77 24.59
CA ALA A 153 19.56 -9.97 23.73
C ALA A 153 20.08 -8.53 23.57
N PRO A 154 20.20 -8.01 22.33
CA PRO A 154 20.49 -6.59 22.03
C PRO A 154 19.59 -5.61 22.81
N TYR A 155 18.38 -6.05 23.15
CA TYR A 155 17.35 -5.29 23.85
C TYR A 155 17.27 -5.56 25.36
N HIS A 156 18.31 -6.13 25.97
CA HIS A 156 18.34 -6.36 27.41
C HIS A 156 18.06 -5.06 28.19
N GLY A 157 17.11 -5.12 29.12
CA GLY A 157 16.66 -3.97 29.92
C GLY A 157 15.53 -3.14 29.29
N PHE A 158 15.07 -3.49 28.09
CA PHE A 158 13.90 -2.88 27.45
C PHE A 158 12.69 -3.81 27.49
N SER A 159 11.53 -3.22 27.75
CA SER A 159 10.25 -3.79 27.34
C SER A 159 10.12 -3.69 25.83
N ARG A 160 9.63 -4.75 25.20
CA ARG A 160 9.48 -4.83 23.74
C ARG A 160 8.02 -5.03 23.44
N TYR A 161 7.40 -4.01 22.86
CA TYR A 161 6.02 -4.06 22.44
C TYR A 161 5.96 -4.18 20.92
N HIS A 162 5.17 -5.11 20.44
CA HIS A 162 4.87 -5.26 19.02
C HIS A 162 3.36 -5.39 18.85
N SER A 163 2.81 -4.66 17.88
CA SER A 163 1.41 -4.76 17.50
C SER A 163 1.19 -4.30 16.07
N THR A 164 -0.01 -4.53 15.55
CA THR A 164 -0.41 -3.96 14.26
C THR A 164 -1.15 -2.64 14.44
N TRP A 165 -1.15 -1.80 13.42
CA TRP A 165 -1.89 -0.53 13.39
C TRP A 165 -3.37 -0.73 13.78
N GLY A 166 -4.04 -1.69 13.15
CA GLY A 166 -5.43 -2.02 13.45
C GLY A 166 -5.68 -2.48 14.89
N VAL A 167 -4.78 -3.29 15.47
CA VAL A 167 -4.91 -3.72 16.87
C VAL A 167 -4.73 -2.54 17.82
N LEU A 168 -3.73 -1.70 17.58
CA LEU A 168 -3.48 -0.49 18.39
C LEU A 168 -4.67 0.48 18.32
N ALA A 169 -5.20 0.76 17.13
CA ALA A 169 -6.32 1.67 16.96
C ALA A 169 -7.60 1.15 17.65
N ARG A 170 -7.91 -0.14 17.55
CA ARG A 170 -9.03 -0.77 18.29
C ARG A 170 -8.81 -0.71 19.81
N ARG A 171 -7.57 -0.88 20.27
CA ARG A 171 -7.22 -0.73 21.69
C ARG A 171 -7.49 0.70 22.17
N MET A 172 -7.08 1.70 21.40
CA MET A 172 -7.36 3.11 21.73
C MET A 172 -8.86 3.39 21.76
N ALA A 173 -9.63 2.84 20.81
CA ALA A 173 -11.09 2.98 20.79
C ALA A 173 -11.76 2.42 22.05
N ALA A 174 -11.30 1.24 22.51
CA ALA A 174 -11.78 0.65 23.77
C ALA A 174 -11.43 1.52 25.00
N LEU A 175 -10.29 2.23 24.99
CA LEU A 175 -9.88 3.10 26.09
C LEU A 175 -10.74 4.36 26.21
N VAL A 176 -11.39 4.80 25.13
CA VAL A 176 -12.22 6.01 25.10
C VAL A 176 -13.73 5.73 25.09
N GLU A 177 -14.15 4.46 25.10
CA GLU A 177 -15.56 4.05 25.00
C GLU A 177 -16.46 4.67 26.08
N GLY A 178 -15.93 4.86 27.29
CA GLY A 178 -16.66 5.46 28.41
C GLY A 178 -16.77 7.00 28.38
N LEU A 179 -16.12 7.66 27.42
CA LEU A 179 -16.15 9.11 27.29
C LEU A 179 -17.38 9.58 26.49
N CYS A 180 -17.69 10.88 26.59
CA CYS A 180 -18.73 11.47 25.74
C CYS A 180 -18.36 11.36 24.26
N LYS A 181 -19.33 11.09 23.37
CA LYS A 181 -19.09 10.96 21.92
C LYS A 181 -18.49 12.21 21.27
N ASP A 182 -18.74 13.39 21.86
CA ASP A 182 -18.20 14.67 21.38
C ASP A 182 -16.85 15.01 22.03
N HIS A 183 -16.32 14.13 22.90
CA HIS A 183 -14.99 14.29 23.46
C HIS A 183 -13.95 14.21 22.34
N HIS A 184 -13.00 15.15 22.34
CA HIS A 184 -11.99 15.27 21.27
C HIS A 184 -11.22 13.96 21.01
N ALA A 185 -10.81 13.27 22.08
CA ALA A 185 -10.15 11.96 21.99
C ALA A 185 -10.98 10.88 21.27
N VAL A 186 -12.31 10.86 21.47
CA VAL A 186 -13.20 9.91 20.80
C VAL A 186 -13.24 10.20 19.29
N ARG A 187 -13.34 11.49 18.93
CA ARG A 187 -13.37 11.93 17.53
C ARG A 187 -12.07 11.60 16.81
N LEU A 188 -10.91 11.90 17.41
CA LEU A 188 -9.60 11.58 16.83
C LEU A 188 -9.37 10.07 16.69
N THR A 189 -9.72 9.30 17.72
CA THR A 189 -9.57 7.83 17.67
C THR A 189 -10.46 7.22 16.58
N GLN A 190 -11.70 7.71 16.43
CA GLN A 190 -12.59 7.24 15.38
C GLN A 190 -12.08 7.62 13.98
N ALA A 191 -11.63 8.86 13.81
CA ALA A 191 -11.04 9.30 12.54
C ALA A 191 -9.80 8.47 12.19
N PHE A 192 -8.97 8.12 13.17
CA PHE A 192 -7.78 7.29 12.94
C PHE A 192 -8.15 5.87 12.53
N LEU A 193 -9.17 5.28 13.15
CA LEU A 193 -9.71 3.98 12.73
C LEU A 193 -10.25 4.03 11.29
N THR A 194 -11.05 5.05 10.96
CA THR A 194 -11.61 5.21 9.62
C THR A 194 -10.52 5.41 8.56
N TYR A 195 -9.46 6.16 8.89
CA TYR A 195 -8.29 6.26 8.02
C TYR A 195 -7.60 4.90 7.81
N LEU A 196 -7.36 4.13 8.87
CA LEU A 196 -6.76 2.81 8.72
C LEU A 196 -7.68 1.84 7.94
N GLU A 197 -9.00 2.01 8.01
CA GLU A 197 -9.95 1.24 7.20
C GLU A 197 -9.89 1.64 5.72
N SER A 198 -9.77 2.93 5.39
CA SER A 198 -9.67 3.39 3.99
C SER A 198 -8.37 2.97 3.33
N GLU A 199 -7.29 2.86 4.10
CA GLU A 199 -5.97 2.42 3.62
C GLU A 199 -5.76 0.90 3.70
N ASP A 200 -6.79 0.11 4.02
CA ASP A 200 -6.71 -1.35 4.23
C ASP A 200 -5.67 -1.80 5.30
N MET A 201 -5.38 -0.91 6.26
CA MET A 201 -4.43 -1.14 7.36
C MET A 201 -5.10 -1.58 8.67
N SER A 202 -6.43 -1.57 8.70
CA SER A 202 -7.21 -1.91 9.88
C SER A 202 -7.15 -3.41 10.21
N ASN A 203 -6.85 -4.25 9.22
CA ASN A 203 -6.73 -5.70 9.37
C ASN A 203 -5.43 -6.21 8.72
N GLU A 204 -4.79 -7.17 9.36
CA GLU A 204 -3.62 -7.89 8.81
C GLU A 204 -4.06 -9.03 7.86
N PHE A 205 -5.27 -9.54 8.07
CA PHE A 205 -5.81 -10.70 7.36
C PHE A 205 -7.17 -10.34 6.73
N PRO A 206 -7.57 -11.07 5.68
CA PRO A 206 -8.86 -10.87 5.04
C PRO A 206 -10.01 -10.96 6.05
N ASP A 207 -10.90 -9.96 6.02
CA ASP A 207 -12.13 -9.98 6.78
C ASP A 207 -13.21 -10.84 6.09
N ALA A 208 -14.41 -10.90 6.69
CA ALA A 208 -15.51 -11.68 6.12
C ALA A 208 -15.97 -11.15 4.74
N VAL A 209 -15.83 -9.84 4.50
CA VAL A 209 -16.22 -9.20 3.23
C VAL A 209 -15.22 -9.58 2.14
N ALA A 210 -13.93 -9.52 2.43
CA ALA A 210 -12.85 -9.96 1.54
C ALA A 210 -12.99 -11.44 1.19
N LEU A 211 -13.25 -12.31 2.18
CA LEU A 211 -13.48 -13.74 1.95
C LEU A 211 -14.74 -14.01 1.10
N SER A 212 -15.81 -13.25 1.33
CA SER A 212 -17.05 -13.36 0.52
C SER A 212 -16.81 -12.92 -0.92
N SER A 213 -16.05 -11.85 -1.12
CA SER A 213 -15.68 -11.35 -2.45
C SER A 213 -14.78 -12.35 -3.19
N ALA A 214 -13.82 -12.94 -2.49
CA ALA A 214 -12.99 -14.03 -3.02
C ALA A 214 -13.83 -15.25 -3.42
N GLN A 215 -14.83 -15.63 -2.61
CA GLN A 215 -15.75 -16.72 -2.95
C GLN A 215 -16.53 -16.42 -4.24
N LEU A 216 -17.02 -15.18 -4.42
CA LEU A 216 -17.69 -14.76 -5.64
C LEU A 216 -16.77 -14.86 -6.86
N TYR A 217 -15.55 -14.34 -6.76
CA TYR A 217 -14.55 -14.46 -7.83
C TYR A 217 -14.29 -15.92 -8.19
N VAL A 218 -13.97 -16.77 -7.21
CA VAL A 218 -13.71 -18.20 -7.43
C VAL A 218 -14.89 -18.90 -8.11
N SER A 219 -16.13 -18.52 -7.78
CA SER A 219 -17.33 -19.10 -8.41
C SER A 219 -17.53 -18.70 -9.88
N GLN A 220 -16.98 -17.55 -10.30
CA GLN A 220 -17.14 -16.99 -11.65
C GLN A 220 -15.87 -17.05 -12.50
N ALA A 221 -14.72 -17.41 -11.90
CA ALA A 221 -13.40 -17.33 -12.52
C ALA A 221 -13.36 -18.04 -13.88
N ALA A 222 -13.92 -19.25 -13.99
CA ALA A 222 -13.89 -20.02 -15.23
C ALA A 222 -14.57 -19.29 -16.41
N SER A 223 -15.68 -18.58 -16.17
CA SER A 223 -16.39 -17.84 -17.21
C SER A 223 -15.64 -16.58 -17.64
N LEU A 224 -15.07 -15.85 -16.68
CA LEU A 224 -14.21 -14.69 -16.93
C LEU A 224 -12.94 -15.08 -17.69
N GLU A 225 -12.27 -16.13 -17.21
CA GLU A 225 -11.07 -16.68 -17.85
C GLU A 225 -11.36 -17.17 -19.28
N ASN A 226 -12.49 -17.82 -19.54
CA ASN A 226 -12.85 -18.21 -20.90
C ASN A 226 -13.07 -17.00 -21.83
N LEU A 227 -13.64 -15.90 -21.34
CA LEU A 227 -13.79 -14.67 -22.15
C LEU A 227 -12.42 -14.06 -22.46
N VAL A 228 -11.58 -13.86 -21.43
CA VAL A 228 -10.24 -13.27 -21.59
C VAL A 228 -9.34 -14.16 -22.46
N ASP A 229 -9.46 -15.49 -22.35
CA ASP A 229 -8.74 -16.42 -23.22
C ASP A 229 -9.10 -16.22 -24.69
N ARG A 230 -10.40 -16.14 -25.00
CA ARG A 230 -10.87 -15.92 -26.37
C ARG A 230 -10.41 -14.57 -26.92
N MET A 231 -10.49 -13.51 -26.11
CA MET A 231 -9.93 -12.20 -26.46
C MET A 231 -8.43 -12.29 -26.77
N TRP A 232 -7.67 -13.00 -25.92
CA TRP A 232 -6.25 -13.20 -26.14
C TRP A 232 -5.93 -13.98 -27.41
N GLN A 233 -6.74 -14.99 -27.78
CA GLN A 233 -6.52 -15.73 -29.02
C GLN A 233 -6.56 -14.82 -30.26
N GLU A 234 -7.33 -13.74 -30.21
CA GLU A 234 -7.39 -12.71 -31.25
C GLU A 234 -6.23 -11.71 -31.12
N ALA A 235 -5.95 -11.22 -29.90
CA ALA A 235 -4.94 -10.21 -29.64
C ALA A 235 -3.49 -10.68 -29.82
N LYS A 236 -3.20 -11.97 -29.58
CA LYS A 236 -1.82 -12.53 -29.57
C LYS A 236 -1.02 -12.33 -30.86
N ASN A 237 -1.69 -11.96 -31.96
CA ASN A 237 -1.07 -11.75 -33.26
C ASN A 237 -0.71 -10.29 -33.54
N ILE A 238 -0.96 -9.35 -32.60
CA ILE A 238 -0.57 -7.93 -32.73
C ILE A 238 0.95 -7.80 -32.96
N ALA A 239 1.75 -8.59 -32.26
CA ALA A 239 3.20 -8.68 -32.44
C ALA A 239 3.70 -10.12 -32.19
N ALA A 240 4.92 -10.43 -32.63
CA ALA A 240 5.52 -11.72 -32.35
C ALA A 240 5.85 -11.84 -30.84
N CYS A 241 5.40 -12.92 -30.18
CA CYS A 241 5.60 -13.11 -28.74
C CYS A 241 6.66 -14.17 -28.41
N GLY A 242 7.34 -14.01 -27.27
CA GLY A 242 8.39 -14.92 -26.83
C GLY A 242 7.86 -16.31 -26.46
N LYS A 243 8.65 -17.36 -26.73
CA LYS A 243 8.28 -18.76 -26.41
C LYS A 243 8.37 -19.10 -24.91
N THR A 244 9.07 -18.27 -24.13
CA THR A 244 9.52 -18.56 -22.77
C THR A 244 8.58 -18.08 -21.66
N ALA A 245 7.74 -17.07 -21.91
CA ALA A 245 6.71 -16.67 -20.95
C ALA A 245 5.44 -17.47 -21.20
N SER A 246 5.00 -18.25 -20.20
CA SER A 246 3.72 -18.94 -20.21
C SER A 246 2.60 -17.90 -20.31
N TYR A 247 1.70 -18.08 -21.27
CA TYR A 247 0.39 -17.45 -21.23
C TYR A 247 -0.25 -17.72 -19.86
N ARG A 248 -0.64 -16.67 -19.15
CA ARG A 248 -1.40 -16.76 -17.90
C ARG A 248 -2.44 -15.66 -17.89
N ILE A 249 -3.69 -16.06 -17.67
CA ILE A 249 -4.74 -15.13 -17.27
C ILE A 249 -4.48 -14.82 -15.79
N LYS A 250 -4.57 -13.54 -15.43
CA LYS A 250 -4.38 -13.10 -14.05
C LYS A 250 -5.41 -12.04 -13.70
N ALA A 251 -5.88 -12.10 -12.45
CA ALA A 251 -6.39 -10.91 -11.80
C ALA A 251 -5.20 -10.13 -11.25
N GLU A 252 -5.10 -8.85 -11.59
CA GLU A 252 -4.06 -7.93 -11.10
C GLU A 252 -4.76 -6.81 -10.32
N PRO A 253 -4.89 -6.95 -8.99
CA PRO A 253 -5.63 -6.00 -8.14
C PRO A 253 -5.07 -4.58 -8.22
N ASP A 254 -3.74 -4.44 -8.25
CA ASP A 254 -3.02 -3.16 -8.33
C ASP A 254 -3.28 -2.37 -9.63
N TYR A 255 -3.96 -2.97 -10.60
CA TYR A 255 -4.39 -2.30 -11.84
C TYR A 255 -5.90 -2.40 -12.03
N GLY A 256 -6.61 -3.05 -11.09
CA GLY A 256 -8.03 -3.32 -11.20
C GLY A 256 -8.38 -4.15 -12.45
N THR A 257 -7.55 -5.10 -12.87
CA THR A 257 -7.79 -5.85 -14.12
C THR A 257 -7.94 -7.36 -13.94
N VAL A 258 -8.64 -7.98 -14.89
CA VAL A 258 -8.51 -9.41 -15.20
C VAL A 258 -8.04 -9.52 -16.64
N ASN A 259 -6.79 -9.93 -16.85
CA ASN A 259 -6.09 -9.75 -18.10
C ASN A 259 -5.33 -10.99 -18.56
N ALA A 260 -4.93 -10.95 -19.82
CA ALA A 260 -3.90 -11.79 -20.38
C ALA A 260 -2.87 -10.92 -21.11
N GLN A 261 -1.59 -11.12 -20.77
CA GLN A 261 -0.48 -10.37 -21.36
C GLN A 261 0.67 -11.26 -21.81
N ARG A 262 1.45 -10.76 -22.78
CA ARG A 262 2.71 -11.38 -23.19
C ARG A 262 3.70 -10.40 -23.79
N TYR A 263 4.97 -10.56 -23.43
CA TYR A 263 6.06 -9.79 -24.01
C TYR A 263 6.24 -10.04 -25.51
N ALA A 264 6.40 -8.94 -26.24
CA ALA A 264 6.74 -8.91 -27.64
C ALA A 264 8.25 -9.11 -27.85
N LEU A 265 8.61 -9.90 -28.86
CA LEU A 265 10.00 -10.22 -29.23
C LEU A 265 10.69 -9.11 -30.02
N SER A 266 9.90 -8.35 -30.80
CA SER A 266 10.39 -7.48 -31.84
C SER A 266 10.03 -6.01 -31.62
N ALA A 267 10.00 -5.56 -30.36
CA ALA A 267 9.85 -4.14 -30.04
C ALA A 267 11.23 -3.43 -29.96
N PRO A 268 11.28 -2.10 -30.13
CA PRO A 268 12.53 -1.36 -29.98
C PRO A 268 13.01 -1.49 -28.52
N ARG A 269 14.33 -1.42 -28.27
CA ARG A 269 14.91 -1.60 -26.93
C ARG A 269 14.59 -0.42 -25.99
N SER A 270 13.76 -0.64 -24.98
CA SER A 270 13.54 0.31 -23.88
C SER A 270 14.56 0.13 -22.75
N SER A 271 14.60 1.08 -21.81
CA SER A 271 15.44 1.01 -20.61
C SER A 271 14.96 -0.06 -19.64
N SER A 272 13.64 -0.25 -19.48
CA SER A 272 13.05 -1.41 -18.80
C SER A 272 13.30 -2.71 -19.58
N GLY A 273 13.30 -2.64 -20.91
CA GLY A 273 13.66 -3.77 -21.78
C GLY A 273 12.51 -4.68 -22.16
N TRP A 274 11.25 -4.28 -21.95
CA TRP A 274 10.09 -5.06 -22.38
C TRP A 274 8.93 -4.20 -22.92
N SER A 275 8.39 -4.63 -24.06
CA SER A 275 7.07 -4.21 -24.54
C SER A 275 6.16 -5.44 -24.58
N TYR A 276 4.86 -5.25 -24.42
CA TYR A 276 3.92 -6.36 -24.30
C TYR A 276 2.58 -6.05 -24.96
N ILE A 277 1.91 -7.12 -25.36
CA ILE A 277 0.50 -7.09 -25.75
C ILE A 277 -0.30 -7.46 -24.53
N GLU A 278 -1.41 -6.77 -24.30
CA GLU A 278 -2.35 -7.11 -23.25
C GLU A 278 -3.80 -6.89 -23.71
N THR A 279 -4.71 -7.74 -23.22
CA THR A 279 -6.15 -7.56 -23.36
C THR A 279 -6.84 -8.10 -22.12
N GLY A 280 -7.99 -7.54 -21.77
CA GLY A 280 -8.70 -7.94 -20.57
C GLY A 280 -9.91 -7.08 -20.26
N ILE A 281 -10.35 -7.19 -19.01
CA ILE A 281 -11.40 -6.38 -18.42
C ILE A 281 -10.75 -5.49 -17.36
N TRP A 282 -10.99 -4.19 -17.44
CA TRP A 282 -10.56 -3.20 -16.46
C TRP A 282 -11.75 -2.69 -15.65
N PHE A 283 -11.55 -2.60 -14.33
CA PHE A 283 -12.47 -2.06 -13.35
C PHE A 283 -11.87 -0.74 -12.80
N PRO A 284 -12.13 0.40 -13.45
CA PRO A 284 -11.49 1.68 -13.13
C PRO A 284 -11.81 2.22 -11.73
N GLU A 285 -12.85 1.66 -11.09
CA GLU A 285 -13.26 2.01 -9.73
C GLU A 285 -12.41 1.29 -8.66
N LEU A 286 -11.68 0.24 -9.02
CA LEU A 286 -10.79 -0.49 -8.11
C LEU A 286 -9.39 0.10 -8.08
N ASP A 287 -8.88 0.51 -9.24
CA ASP A 287 -7.63 1.26 -9.34
C ASP A 287 -7.53 1.99 -10.69
N SER A 288 -6.80 3.11 -10.70
CA SER A 288 -6.53 3.90 -11.89
C SER A 288 -5.19 3.48 -12.50
N TRP A 289 -5.21 2.46 -13.36
CA TRP A 289 -4.05 2.09 -14.20
C TRP A 289 -3.54 3.30 -15.02
N TYR A 290 -4.47 4.14 -15.49
CA TYR A 290 -4.21 5.47 -16.01
C TYR A 290 -5.19 6.47 -15.39
N ASP A 291 -4.78 7.73 -15.27
CA ASP A 291 -5.68 8.80 -14.82
C ASP A 291 -6.67 9.23 -15.92
N SER A 292 -7.73 9.92 -15.52
CA SER A 292 -8.78 10.39 -16.43
C SER A 292 -8.28 11.43 -17.45
N GLU A 293 -7.19 12.15 -17.15
CA GLU A 293 -6.57 13.11 -18.07
C GLU A 293 -5.82 12.40 -19.20
N GLN A 294 -5.07 11.34 -18.88
CA GLN A 294 -4.34 10.49 -19.83
C GLN A 294 -5.29 9.74 -20.77
N ILE A 295 -6.43 9.28 -20.24
CA ILE A 295 -7.48 8.63 -21.03
C ILE A 295 -8.32 9.66 -21.80
N GLY A 296 -8.39 10.91 -21.31
CA GLY A 296 -9.18 12.00 -21.87
C GLY A 296 -10.68 11.91 -21.59
N ARG A 297 -11.11 11.02 -20.66
CA ARG A 297 -12.49 10.87 -20.20
C ARG A 297 -12.57 10.09 -18.88
N ASP A 298 -13.62 10.35 -18.11
CA ASP A 298 -13.96 9.54 -16.95
C ASP A 298 -14.50 8.17 -17.38
N LEU A 299 -14.00 7.12 -16.74
CA LEU A 299 -14.43 5.74 -16.97
C LEU A 299 -15.23 5.25 -15.76
N VAL A 300 -16.42 4.71 -16.00
CA VAL A 300 -17.30 4.16 -14.95
C VAL A 300 -17.75 2.76 -15.33
N GLY A 301 -17.63 1.82 -14.39
CA GLY A 301 -17.96 0.42 -14.60
C GLY A 301 -16.95 -0.35 -15.46
N PRO A 302 -17.22 -1.62 -15.80
CA PRO A 302 -16.25 -2.49 -16.45
C PRO A 302 -15.99 -2.07 -17.91
N HIS A 303 -14.73 -2.12 -18.32
CA HIS A 303 -14.30 -1.82 -19.68
C HIS A 303 -13.51 -2.98 -20.28
N ILE A 304 -13.75 -3.26 -21.55
CA ILE A 304 -12.95 -4.19 -22.35
C ILE A 304 -11.82 -3.39 -22.97
N TYR A 305 -10.60 -3.93 -22.94
CA TYR A 305 -9.46 -3.28 -23.56
C TYR A 305 -8.55 -4.25 -24.32
N VAL A 306 -7.81 -3.69 -25.27
CA VAL A 306 -6.68 -4.34 -25.96
C VAL A 306 -5.64 -3.29 -26.30
N GLY A 307 -4.37 -3.62 -26.11
CA GLY A 307 -3.31 -2.66 -26.37
C GLY A 307 -1.92 -3.24 -26.53
N PHE A 308 -1.00 -2.34 -26.83
CA PHE A 308 0.43 -2.58 -26.91
C PHE A 308 1.16 -1.53 -26.09
N PHE A 309 1.91 -2.01 -25.09
CA PHE A 309 2.40 -1.22 -23.98
C PHE A 309 3.92 -1.36 -23.80
N ASN A 310 4.55 -0.41 -23.11
CA ASN A 310 5.91 -0.51 -22.62
C ASN A 310 5.99 -0.39 -21.09
N GLY A 311 7.02 -0.98 -20.48
CA GLY A 311 7.29 -0.78 -19.05
C GLY A 311 7.86 0.61 -18.71
N ASP A 312 8.32 1.38 -19.70
CA ASP A 312 8.71 2.78 -19.53
C ASP A 312 7.61 3.69 -20.09
N ASP A 313 7.17 4.67 -19.29
CA ASP A 313 6.30 5.75 -19.75
C ASP A 313 6.95 6.55 -20.90
N ASP A 314 6.12 7.07 -21.80
CA ASP A 314 6.54 7.90 -22.94
C ASP A 314 7.56 7.23 -23.88
N TYR A 315 7.52 5.90 -23.94
CA TYR A 315 8.45 5.14 -24.76
C TYR A 315 8.18 5.26 -26.27
N PHE A 316 6.92 5.19 -26.72
CA PHE A 316 6.57 5.19 -28.14
C PHE A 316 6.40 6.61 -28.72
N THR A 317 7.32 7.51 -28.40
CA THR A 317 7.33 8.93 -28.84
C THR A 317 7.71 9.14 -30.31
N MET A 318 8.02 8.07 -31.05
CA MET A 318 8.31 8.17 -32.49
C MET A 318 7.07 8.59 -33.32
N THR A 319 5.88 8.52 -32.74
CA THR A 319 4.63 8.98 -33.35
C THR A 319 3.64 9.41 -32.27
N ASP A 320 2.91 10.49 -32.52
CA ASP A 320 1.77 10.91 -31.69
C ASP A 320 0.43 10.37 -32.27
N ALA A 321 0.48 9.75 -33.46
CA ALA A 321 -0.71 9.23 -34.12
C ALA A 321 -1.07 7.82 -33.62
N ALA A 322 -2.35 7.48 -33.72
CA ALA A 322 -2.87 6.15 -33.38
C ALA A 322 -3.81 5.66 -34.49
N PRO A 323 -3.97 4.34 -34.66
CA PRO A 323 -5.04 3.81 -35.51
C PRO A 323 -6.42 4.21 -34.97
N GLU A 324 -7.44 4.19 -35.82
CA GLU A 324 -8.78 4.64 -35.45
C GLU A 324 -9.36 3.87 -34.24
N GLY A 325 -9.81 4.64 -33.25
CA GLY A 325 -10.35 4.10 -32.00
C GLY A 325 -9.30 3.66 -30.98
N PHE A 326 -8.05 4.07 -31.14
CA PHE A 326 -7.00 3.94 -30.13
C PHE A 326 -6.68 5.28 -29.47
N LEU A 327 -6.44 5.22 -28.16
CA LEU A 327 -5.91 6.26 -27.30
C LEU A 327 -4.39 6.12 -27.19
N ARG A 328 -3.74 7.19 -26.72
CA ARG A 328 -2.28 7.25 -26.48
C ARG A 328 -1.88 7.68 -25.05
N PRO A 329 -2.39 7.03 -23.99
CA PRO A 329 -1.95 7.35 -22.63
C PRO A 329 -0.48 6.96 -22.45
N ALA A 330 0.34 7.84 -21.86
CA ALA A 330 1.78 7.62 -21.68
C ALA A 330 2.53 7.14 -22.94
N SER A 331 2.07 7.58 -24.12
CA SER A 331 2.49 7.11 -25.46
C SER A 331 2.14 5.66 -25.84
N ASP A 332 1.50 4.86 -25.00
CA ASP A 332 1.08 3.50 -25.33
C ASP A 332 -0.05 3.45 -26.36
N PHE A 333 -0.40 2.27 -26.87
CA PHE A 333 -1.54 2.08 -27.76
C PHE A 333 -2.66 1.35 -27.03
N LEU A 334 -3.75 2.05 -26.71
CA LEU A 334 -4.87 1.48 -25.95
C LEU A 334 -6.20 1.66 -26.69
N ALA A 335 -6.87 0.57 -27.05
CA ALA A 335 -8.29 0.61 -27.40
C ALA A 335 -9.11 0.15 -26.20
N ILE A 336 -10.17 0.88 -25.88
CA ILE A 336 -11.01 0.61 -24.70
C ILE A 336 -12.48 0.94 -24.96
N GLU A 337 -13.37 0.06 -24.54
CA GLU A 337 -14.82 0.21 -24.70
C GLU A 337 -15.59 -0.26 -23.46
N SER A 338 -16.68 0.42 -23.12
CA SER A 338 -17.51 0.04 -21.98
C SER A 338 -18.20 -1.29 -22.22
N ILE A 339 -18.29 -2.14 -21.20
CA ILE A 339 -19.05 -3.40 -21.30
C ILE A 339 -20.53 -3.16 -21.66
N SER A 340 -21.04 -1.96 -21.35
CA SER A 340 -22.41 -1.53 -21.66
C SER A 340 -22.66 -1.24 -23.14
N ALA A 341 -21.60 -1.10 -23.96
CA ALA A 341 -21.72 -0.91 -25.40
C ALA A 341 -22.06 -2.22 -26.15
N PHE A 342 -21.88 -3.37 -25.48
CA PHE A 342 -22.14 -4.70 -26.03
C PHE A 342 -23.51 -5.23 -25.58
N ALA A 343 -23.97 -6.31 -26.22
CA ALA A 343 -25.28 -6.91 -25.96
C ALA A 343 -25.55 -7.20 -24.47
N ALA A 344 -26.84 -7.14 -24.08
CA ALA A 344 -27.27 -7.48 -22.74
C ALA A 344 -27.19 -9.00 -22.46
N ASP A 345 -27.42 -9.81 -23.49
CA ASP A 345 -27.33 -11.28 -23.43
C ASP A 345 -25.87 -11.73 -23.29
N PRO A 346 -25.53 -12.63 -22.33
CA PRO A 346 -24.14 -13.01 -22.07
C PRO A 346 -23.40 -13.66 -23.24
N ASP A 347 -24.07 -14.53 -24.00
CA ASP A 347 -23.43 -15.27 -25.09
C ASP A 347 -23.21 -14.36 -26.31
N LEU A 348 -24.22 -13.53 -26.64
CA LEU A 348 -24.08 -12.50 -27.67
C LEU A 348 -23.00 -11.48 -27.29
N ARG A 349 -23.00 -11.02 -26.04
CA ARG A 349 -21.98 -10.10 -25.52
C ARG A 349 -20.58 -10.66 -25.70
N GLY A 350 -20.36 -11.91 -25.28
CA GLY A 350 -19.06 -12.56 -25.41
C GLY A 350 -18.60 -12.63 -26.87
N GLY A 351 -19.51 -12.95 -27.80
CA GLY A 351 -19.22 -12.95 -29.23
C GLY A 351 -18.87 -11.57 -29.79
N GLU A 352 -19.62 -10.53 -29.43
CA GLU A 352 -19.37 -9.15 -29.86
C GLU A 352 -18.04 -8.61 -29.30
N ILE A 353 -17.73 -8.89 -28.04
CA ILE A 353 -16.45 -8.51 -27.41
C ILE A 353 -15.28 -9.14 -28.14
N VAL A 354 -15.32 -10.45 -28.40
CA VAL A 354 -14.23 -11.15 -29.10
C VAL A 354 -14.06 -10.60 -30.52
N THR A 355 -15.17 -10.32 -31.22
CA THR A 355 -15.14 -9.71 -32.56
C THR A 355 -14.51 -8.32 -32.52
N TRP A 356 -14.90 -7.48 -31.57
CA TRP A 356 -14.35 -6.15 -31.39
C TRP A 356 -12.84 -6.20 -31.10
N VAL A 357 -12.39 -7.11 -30.22
CA VAL A 357 -10.95 -7.30 -29.95
C VAL A 357 -10.21 -7.72 -31.22
N ALA A 358 -10.77 -8.62 -32.03
CA ALA A 358 -10.15 -9.05 -33.29
C ALA A 358 -9.99 -7.89 -34.28
N GLU A 359 -11.01 -7.04 -34.42
CA GLU A 359 -10.98 -5.85 -35.27
C GLU A 359 -9.89 -4.85 -34.81
N LYS A 360 -9.85 -4.55 -33.51
CA LYS A 360 -8.85 -3.64 -32.93
C LYS A 360 -7.43 -4.21 -33.01
N ALA A 361 -7.26 -5.49 -32.74
CA ALA A 361 -5.98 -6.18 -32.87
C ALA A 361 -5.45 -6.15 -34.32
N ALA A 362 -6.31 -6.38 -35.30
CA ALA A 362 -5.94 -6.29 -36.71
C ALA A 362 -5.52 -4.88 -37.12
N ALA A 363 -6.29 -3.85 -36.72
CA ALA A 363 -5.97 -2.45 -36.99
C ALA A 363 -4.62 -2.04 -36.36
N LEU A 364 -4.40 -2.40 -35.10
CA LEU A 364 -3.16 -2.09 -34.39
C LEU A 364 -1.96 -2.79 -35.02
N ARG A 365 -2.08 -4.09 -35.34
CA ARG A 365 -1.00 -4.84 -35.99
C ARG A 365 -0.55 -4.17 -37.29
N SER A 366 -1.50 -3.85 -38.16
CA SER A 366 -1.21 -3.19 -39.44
C SER A 366 -0.47 -1.87 -39.23
N TYR A 367 -0.92 -1.07 -38.26
CA TYR A 367 -0.28 0.20 -37.91
C TYR A 367 1.14 0.01 -37.37
N LEU A 368 1.35 -0.89 -36.40
CA LEU A 368 2.67 -1.12 -35.80
C LEU A 368 3.70 -1.62 -36.82
N LEU A 369 3.28 -2.44 -37.79
CA LEU A 369 4.13 -2.91 -38.90
C LEU A 369 4.47 -1.77 -39.87
N GLU A 370 3.49 -0.92 -40.21
CA GLU A 370 3.71 0.25 -41.09
C GLU A 370 4.69 1.24 -40.47
N GLN A 371 4.54 1.51 -39.17
CA GLN A 371 5.42 2.40 -38.41
C GLN A 371 6.76 1.75 -38.02
N LYS A 372 6.97 0.46 -38.35
CA LYS A 372 8.16 -0.32 -38.00
C LYS A 372 8.46 -0.33 -36.49
N ILE A 373 7.42 -0.24 -35.68
CA ILE A 373 7.51 -0.38 -34.22
C ILE A 373 7.71 -1.86 -33.87
N VAL A 374 7.07 -2.75 -34.61
CA VAL A 374 7.27 -4.20 -34.52
C VAL A 374 7.70 -4.77 -35.87
N SER A 375 8.35 -5.94 -35.85
CA SER A 375 8.77 -6.69 -37.06
C SER A 375 7.96 -7.94 -37.31
#